data_AF-D2K7W4-F1
#
_entry.id   AF-D2K7W4-F1
#
_cell.length_a   1.000
_cell.length_b   1.000
_cell.length_c   1.000
_cell.angle_alpha   90.00
_cell.angle_beta   90.00
_cell.angle_gamma   90.00
#
_symmetry.space_group_name_H-M   'P 1'
#
loop_
_entity.id
_entity.type
_entity.pdbx_description
1 polymer ?
#
loop_
_entity_poly.entity_id
_entity_poly.type
_entity_poly.pdbx_seq_one_letter_code
_entity_poly.pdbx_strand_id
1 'polypeptide(L)' 'MERPQPDSMPQDLSEALKEATKEVHTQAENAEFMRNFQKGQV' A
#
# COMPACT_ATOMS: atom_id res chain seq x y z
N MET A 1 -32.93 18.93 -8.13
CA MET A 1 -32.51 18.04 -9.24
C MET A 1 -31.25 17.34 -8.75
N GLU A 2 -31.40 16.10 -8.29
CA GLU A 2 -30.29 15.27 -7.80
C GLU A 2 -29.33 15.04 -8.98
N ARG A 3 -28.05 15.42 -8.85
CA ARG A 3 -27.05 15.15 -9.89
C ARG A 3 -26.80 13.64 -9.94
N PRO A 4 -26.78 12.99 -11.12
CA PRO A 4 -26.34 11.60 -11.22
C PRO A 4 -24.90 11.52 -10.73
N GLN A 5 -24.64 10.66 -9.74
CA GLN A 5 -23.26 10.37 -9.35
C GLN A 5 -22.55 9.73 -10.55
N PRO A 6 -21.35 10.20 -10.93
CA PRO A 6 -20.61 9.57 -12.01
C PRO A 6 -20.24 8.15 -11.59
N ASP A 7 -20.65 7.19 -12.43
CA ASP A 7 -20.25 5.80 -12.39
C ASP A 7 -18.74 5.67 -12.13
N SER A 8 -18.39 4.96 -11.05
CA SER A 8 -17.04 4.51 -10.68
C SER A 8 -15.95 5.59 -10.83
N MET A 9 -15.62 6.27 -9.71
CA MET A 9 -14.33 6.95 -9.62
C MET A 9 -13.24 5.96 -10.08
N PRO A 10 -12.36 6.33 -11.03
CA PRO A 10 -11.19 5.50 -11.32
C PRO A 10 -10.53 5.22 -9.98
N GLN A 11 -10.29 3.94 -9.67
CA GLN A 11 -9.80 3.48 -8.36
C GLN A 11 -8.84 4.51 -7.78
N ASP A 12 -9.14 5.01 -6.57
CA ASP A 12 -8.37 6.10 -5.96
C ASP A 12 -6.89 5.75 -6.13
N LEU A 13 -6.14 6.66 -6.78
CA LEU A 13 -4.77 6.39 -7.18
C LEU A 13 -3.92 5.95 -5.97
N SER A 14 -4.21 6.49 -4.79
CA SER A 14 -3.53 6.09 -3.55
C SER A 14 -3.83 4.63 -3.18
N GLU A 15 -5.07 4.17 -3.36
CA GLU A 15 -5.47 2.78 -3.13
C GLU A 15 -4.90 1.83 -4.19
N ALA A 16 -4.87 2.27 -5.46
CA ALA A 16 -4.25 1.52 -6.54
C ALA A 16 -2.75 1.29 -6.31
N LEU A 17 -2.03 2.33 -5.91
CA LEU A 17 -0.61 2.23 -5.58
C LEU A 17 -0.39 1.36 -4.33
N LYS A 18 -1.22 1.51 -3.29
CA LYS A 18 -1.17 0.68 -2.09
C LYS A 18 -1.34 -0.80 -2.40
N GLU A 19 -2.35 -1.17 -3.20
CA GLU A 19 -2.58 -2.58 -3.53
C GLU A 19 -1.49 -3.13 -4.46
N ALA A 20 -1.08 -2.36 -5.47
CA ALA A 20 -0.03 -2.75 -6.40
C ALA A 20 1.35 -2.98 -5.73
N THR A 21 1.62 -2.30 -4.61
CA THR A 21 2.91 -2.39 -3.89
C THR A 21 2.88 -3.29 -2.67
N LYS A 22 1.73 -3.89 -2.34
CA LYS A 22 1.52 -4.66 -1.11
C LYS A 22 2.50 -5.82 -0.93
N GLU A 23 2.71 -6.62 -1.99
CA GLU A 23 3.60 -7.79 -1.91
C GLU A 23 5.06 -7.41 -1.70
N VAL A 24 5.54 -6.40 -2.44
CA VAL A 24 6.93 -5.93 -2.31
C VAL A 24 7.15 -5.20 -0.98
N HIS A 25 6.13 -4.51 -0.45
CA HIS A 25 6.18 -3.95 0.90
C HIS A 25 6.38 -5.04 1.96
N THR A 26 5.59 -6.13 1.90
CA THR A 26 5.75 -7.27 2.82
C THR A 26 7.13 -7.94 2.70
N GLN A 27 7.70 -8.03 1.50
CA GLN A 27 9.06 -8.53 1.35
C GLN A 27 10.08 -7.57 1.96
N ALA A 28 9.94 -6.27 1.70
CA ALA A 28 10.85 -5.23 2.18
C ALA A 28 10.88 -5.14 3.71
N GLU A 29 9.73 -5.15 4.38
CA GLU A 29 9.65 -5.12 5.85
C GLU A 29 10.21 -6.39 6.51
N ASN A 30 10.31 -7.49 5.75
CA ASN A 30 10.85 -8.78 6.20
C ASN A 30 12.32 -9.02 5.79
N ALA A 31 12.96 -8.08 5.11
CA ALA A 31 14.39 -8.15 4.83
C ALA A 31 15.17 -8.31 6.15
N GLU A 32 16.27 -9.07 6.14
CA GLU A 32 17.05 -9.36 7.35
C GLU A 32 17.43 -8.08 8.12
N PHE A 33 17.88 -7.06 7.39
CA PHE A 33 18.18 -5.75 7.97
C PHE A 33 16.97 -5.14 8.67
N MET A 34 15.79 -5.12 8.02
CA MET A 34 14.57 -4.54 8.60
C MET A 34 14.10 -5.34 9.82
N ARG A 35 14.22 -6.67 9.80
CA ARG A 35 13.93 -7.53 10.95
C ARG A 35 14.87 -7.27 12.12
N ASN A 36 16.16 -7.07 11.87
CA ASN A 36 17.13 -6.74 12.91
C ASN A 36 16.88 -5.34 13.46
N PHE A 37 16.60 -4.37 12.58
CA PHE A 37 16.23 -3.01 12.95
C PHE A 37 15.00 -2.98 13.87
N GLN A 38 13.92 -3.68 13.50
CA GLN A 38 12.68 -3.77 14.30
C GLN A 38 12.90 -4.40 15.68
N LYS A 39 13.91 -5.28 15.82
CA LYS A 39 14.30 -5.91 17.09
C LYS A 39 15.32 -5.10 17.88
N GLY A 40 15.80 -3.97 17.35
CA GLY A 40 16.89 -3.19 17.97
C GLY A 40 18.24 -3.90 17.95
N GLN A 41 18.46 -4.79 16.97
CA GLN A 41 19.64 -5.65 16.81
C GLN A 41 20.49 -5.25 15.58
N VAL A 42 20.36 -3.99 15.14
CA VAL A 42 21.14 -3.43 14.04
C VAL A 42 22.46 -2.86 14.52
#